data_AF-A0A8I1STK7-F1
#
_entry.id   AF-A0A8I1STK7-F1
#
_cell.length_a   1.000
_cell.length_b   1.000
_cell.length_c   1.000
_cell.angle_alpha   90.00
_cell.angle_beta   90.00
_cell.angle_gamma   90.00
#
_symmetry.space_group_name_H-M   'P 1'
#
loop_
_entity.id
_entity.type
_entity.pdbx_description
1 polymer ?
#
loop_
_entity_poly.entity_id
_entity_poly.type
_entity_poly.pdbx_seq_one_letter_code
_entity_poly.pdbx_strand_id
1 'polypeptide(L)'
;MIIRHLYISPGHNYRGHHGGPAGENPILSVPRVECVAGRGIVGDRYFDYKPDFKGQITFFESENLVRMWEELAIPLDRRDPAATRRNVIVEGLNLSALIGQEFEIQGVRFLGTEECKPCYWMNGAIHSEAEEWMKGRGGLRAKILSDGMMEVNCQYAAVLLTGGQSSRMGQDKAQMLIRGQPLWSRQMQMLRSIGNTVAVSAGRQPDWLPDNAEWVADVEGVKGPLAGLLASIAWAKKKSATHLIAVAVDLPHMQVEVLCQILDRCAAGLGVVAKTNHGYEPLAAIYPIEAESIVRVAAEARRWKLQDLVAELTEKGLLTEFTPDDEAAFHNMNSPTDVPR
;
A
#
# COMPACT_ATOMS: atom_id res chain seq x y z
N MET A 1 -8.08 -2.09 12.91
CA MET A 1 -8.11 -0.66 12.57
C MET A 1 -7.00 -0.40 11.57
N ILE A 2 -7.29 0.29 10.48
CA ILE A 2 -6.35 0.58 9.39
C ILE A 2 -6.36 2.09 9.12
N ILE A 3 -5.19 2.73 9.08
CA ILE A 3 -4.99 4.08 8.56
C ILE A 3 -4.81 3.96 7.05
N ARG A 4 -5.78 4.46 6.28
CA ARG A 4 -5.77 4.43 4.82
C ARG A 4 -5.02 5.61 4.22
N HIS A 5 -5.14 6.79 4.83
CA HIS A 5 -4.46 8.01 4.36
C HIS A 5 -4.10 8.92 5.53
N LEU A 6 -2.97 9.62 5.38
CA LEU A 6 -2.54 10.70 6.25
C LEU A 6 -2.33 11.96 5.42
N TYR A 7 -2.84 13.08 5.95
CA TYR A 7 -2.83 14.37 5.31
C TYR A 7 -2.40 15.47 6.27
N ILE A 8 -1.52 16.34 5.79
CA ILE A 8 -1.17 17.60 6.43
C ILE A 8 -1.45 18.75 5.48
N SER A 9 -1.51 19.97 6.00
CA SER A 9 -1.64 21.15 5.17
C SER A 9 -1.06 22.34 5.90
N PRO A 10 -0.22 23.16 5.25
CA PRO A 10 0.50 24.23 5.92
C PRO A 10 -0.38 25.42 6.33
N GLY A 11 -1.63 25.49 5.85
CA GLY A 11 -2.49 26.66 6.09
C GLY A 11 -3.99 26.36 6.09
N HIS A 12 -4.76 27.37 6.50
CA HIS A 12 -6.22 27.33 6.51
C HIS A 12 -6.80 27.87 5.19
N ASN A 13 -7.81 27.17 4.64
CA ASN A 13 -8.52 27.66 3.45
C ASN A 13 -9.91 28.22 3.78
N TYR A 14 -10.49 27.90 4.94
CA TYR A 14 -11.87 28.29 5.25
C TYR A 14 -11.98 29.21 6.47
N ARG A 15 -11.09 29.10 7.46
CA ARG A 15 -11.09 30.00 8.61
C ARG A 15 -10.69 31.41 8.17
N GLY A 16 -11.54 32.40 8.46
CA GLY A 16 -11.30 33.80 8.10
C GLY A 16 -11.82 34.22 6.72
N HIS A 17 -12.39 33.28 5.94
CA HIS A 17 -12.87 33.52 4.57
C HIS A 17 -14.42 33.59 4.48
N HIS A 18 -15.09 34.10 5.51
CA HIS A 18 -16.56 34.17 5.54
C HIS A 18 -17.10 35.05 4.39
N GLY A 19 -17.84 34.44 3.45
CA GLY A 19 -18.45 35.14 2.31
C GLY A 19 -17.51 35.44 1.13
N GLY A 20 -16.22 35.06 1.21
CA GLY A 20 -15.24 35.14 0.11
C GLY A 20 -14.81 33.76 -0.37
N PRO A 21 -13.99 33.64 -1.43
CA PRO A 21 -13.46 32.35 -1.90
C PRO A 21 -12.59 31.66 -0.84
N ALA A 22 -12.52 30.34 -0.86
CA ALA A 22 -11.61 29.58 -0.03
C ALA A 22 -10.14 29.90 -0.37
N GLY A 23 -9.25 29.81 0.60
CA GLY A 23 -7.80 29.86 0.37
C GLY A 23 -7.31 28.66 -0.45
N GLU A 24 -6.04 28.72 -0.87
CA GLU A 24 -5.46 27.78 -1.84
C GLU A 24 -4.39 26.86 -1.24
N ASN A 25 -4.27 26.78 0.09
CA ASN A 25 -3.27 25.91 0.70
C ASN A 25 -3.55 24.43 0.36
N PRO A 26 -2.53 23.69 -0.10
CA PRO A 26 -2.70 22.31 -0.54
C PRO A 26 -2.99 21.38 0.64
N ILE A 27 -3.65 20.26 0.34
CA ILE A 27 -3.65 19.09 1.22
C ILE A 27 -2.55 18.16 0.71
N LEU A 28 -1.56 17.88 1.55
CA LEU A 28 -0.41 17.06 1.21
C LEU A 28 -0.63 15.65 1.77
N SER A 29 -0.64 14.66 0.89
CA SER A 29 -0.57 13.25 1.28
C SER A 29 0.82 12.94 1.81
N VAL A 30 0.90 12.34 2.99
CA VAL A 30 2.17 11.99 3.64
C VAL A 30 2.14 10.53 4.10
N PRO A 31 3.27 9.81 4.08
CA PRO A 31 3.32 8.41 4.53
C PRO A 31 3.21 8.28 6.05
N ARG A 32 3.59 9.34 6.78
CA ARG A 32 3.61 9.41 8.24
C ARG A 32 3.44 10.82 8.75
N VAL A 33 2.99 10.95 9.99
CA VAL A 33 2.85 12.21 10.73
C VAL A 33 3.39 12.08 12.14
N GLU A 34 3.98 13.16 12.64
CA GLU A 34 4.40 13.29 14.04
C GLU A 34 3.29 14.00 14.83
N CYS A 35 2.74 13.28 15.81
CA CYS A 35 1.73 13.77 16.73
C CYS A 35 2.43 14.27 18.00
N VAL A 36 2.12 15.50 18.41
CA VAL A 36 2.66 16.08 19.65
C VAL A 36 1.51 16.43 20.59
N ALA A 37 1.56 15.90 21.80
CA ALA A 37 0.53 16.01 22.81
C ALA A 37 0.18 17.48 23.09
N GLY A 38 -1.10 17.81 23.04
CA GLY A 38 -1.60 19.16 23.26
C GLY A 38 -1.30 20.18 22.15
N ARG A 39 -0.44 19.85 21.17
CA ARG A 39 0.08 20.79 20.16
C ARG A 39 -0.46 20.53 18.76
N GLY A 40 -0.76 19.29 18.40
CA GLY A 40 -1.26 18.92 17.08
C GLY A 40 -0.24 18.12 16.27
N ILE A 41 -0.43 18.10 14.95
CA ILE A 41 0.46 17.39 14.01
C ILE A 41 1.53 18.35 13.48
N VAL A 42 2.81 17.98 13.57
CA VAL A 42 3.91 18.80 13.04
C VAL A 42 3.69 19.10 11.55
N GLY A 43 3.77 20.38 11.18
CA GLY A 43 3.58 20.83 9.79
C GLY A 43 2.13 20.97 9.33
N ASP A 44 1.14 20.59 10.14
CA ASP A 44 -0.27 20.87 9.87
C ASP A 44 -0.70 22.26 10.39
N ARG A 45 -1.71 22.83 9.73
CA ARG A 45 -2.28 24.15 9.99
C ARG A 45 -2.72 24.41 11.43
N TYR A 46 -2.95 23.35 12.21
CA TYR A 46 -3.39 23.46 13.60
C TYR A 46 -2.29 23.17 14.63
N PHE A 47 -1.04 22.96 14.19
CA PHE A 47 0.11 22.84 15.08
C PHE A 47 0.33 24.13 15.87
N ASP A 48 0.42 24.02 17.20
CA ASP A 48 0.56 25.15 18.13
C ASP A 48 -0.51 26.26 17.98
N TYR A 49 -1.66 25.94 17.38
CA TYR A 49 -2.66 26.96 17.01
C TYR A 49 -3.20 27.75 18.21
N LYS A 50 -3.65 27.05 19.25
CA LYS A 50 -4.08 27.65 20.52
C LYS A 50 -4.13 26.64 21.66
N PRO A 51 -4.01 27.09 22.92
CA PRO A 51 -4.17 26.22 24.08
C PRO A 51 -5.50 25.47 24.08
N ASP A 52 -5.46 24.20 24.49
CA ASP A 52 -6.61 23.31 24.62
C ASP A 52 -7.50 23.18 23.36
N PHE A 53 -6.91 23.32 22.18
CA PHE A 53 -7.67 23.21 20.94
C PHE A 53 -8.27 21.81 20.77
N LYS A 54 -9.60 21.71 20.65
CA LYS A 54 -10.33 20.44 20.57
C LYS A 54 -10.11 19.65 19.28
N GLY A 55 -9.58 20.29 18.23
CA GLY A 55 -9.36 19.70 16.90
C GLY A 55 -7.89 19.67 16.50
N GLN A 56 -7.00 19.32 17.43
CA GLN A 56 -5.57 19.15 17.18
C GLN A 56 -5.28 18.15 16.05
N ILE A 57 -6.17 17.17 15.87
CA ILE A 57 -6.18 16.21 14.78
C ILE A 57 -7.63 15.89 14.41
N THR A 58 -7.86 15.47 13.16
CA THR A 58 -9.18 15.09 12.66
C THR A 58 -9.16 13.75 11.94
N PHE A 59 -10.21 12.95 12.15
CA PHE A 59 -10.39 11.61 11.59
C PHE A 59 -11.62 11.55 10.69
N PHE A 60 -11.62 10.65 9.70
CA PHE A 60 -12.76 10.33 8.84
C PHE A 60 -12.84 8.83 8.56
N GLU A 61 -14.05 8.28 8.49
CA GLU A 61 -14.29 6.86 8.18
C GLU A 61 -14.20 6.61 6.68
N SER A 62 -13.36 5.66 6.29
CA SER A 62 -13.22 5.22 4.90
C SER A 62 -14.53 4.66 4.36
N GLU A 63 -15.32 4.01 5.22
CA GLU A 63 -16.64 3.48 4.91
C GLU A 63 -17.61 4.61 4.51
N ASN A 64 -17.54 5.76 5.18
CA ASN A 64 -18.35 6.92 4.82
C ASN A 64 -17.85 7.60 3.54
N LEU A 65 -16.55 7.59 3.24
CA LEU A 65 -16.03 8.07 1.96
C LEU A 65 -16.62 7.27 0.79
N VAL A 66 -16.55 5.95 0.88
CA VAL A 66 -17.06 5.04 -0.15
C VAL A 66 -18.58 5.23 -0.32
N ARG A 67 -19.35 5.22 0.78
CA ARG A 67 -20.79 5.45 0.74
C ARG A 67 -21.14 6.81 0.14
N MET A 68 -20.45 7.87 0.51
CA MET A 68 -20.67 9.21 -0.06
C MET A 68 -20.46 9.22 -1.57
N TRP A 69 -19.37 8.61 -2.05
CA TRP A 69 -19.10 8.56 -3.48
C TRP A 69 -20.12 7.74 -4.26
N GLU A 70 -20.67 6.68 -3.66
CA GLU A 70 -21.70 5.85 -4.28
C GLU A 70 -23.07 6.53 -4.27
N GLU A 71 -23.52 7.00 -3.11
CA GLU A 71 -24.85 7.60 -2.93
C GLU A 71 -24.99 8.94 -3.67
N LEU A 72 -23.91 9.73 -3.75
CA LEU A 72 -23.89 10.99 -4.52
C LEU A 72 -23.42 10.77 -5.97
N ALA A 73 -23.25 9.52 -6.42
CA ALA A 73 -22.83 9.15 -7.77
C ALA A 73 -21.58 9.93 -8.25
N ILE A 74 -20.59 10.11 -7.38
CA ILE A 74 -19.38 10.86 -7.67
C ILE A 74 -18.53 10.06 -8.67
N PRO A 75 -18.17 10.63 -9.84
CA PRO A 75 -17.34 9.99 -10.86
C PRO A 75 -15.98 9.55 -10.31
N LEU A 76 -15.46 8.41 -10.78
CA LEU A 76 -14.20 7.81 -10.31
C LEU A 76 -13.02 8.78 -10.34
N ASP A 77 -12.91 9.60 -11.39
CA ASP A 77 -11.87 10.61 -11.58
C ASP A 77 -11.95 11.80 -10.62
N ARG A 78 -13.08 11.94 -9.91
CA ARG A 78 -13.32 12.97 -8.88
C ARG A 78 -13.31 12.42 -7.45
N ARG A 79 -13.08 11.12 -7.26
CA ARG A 79 -13.02 10.50 -5.93
C ARG A 79 -11.67 10.77 -5.29
N ASP A 80 -11.62 11.83 -4.50
CA ASP A 80 -10.42 12.21 -3.74
C ASP A 80 -10.71 12.23 -2.22
N PRO A 81 -10.11 11.33 -1.41
CA PRO A 81 -10.25 11.35 0.04
C PRO A 81 -9.77 12.68 0.68
N ALA A 82 -8.78 13.34 0.08
CA ALA A 82 -8.19 14.57 0.59
C ALA A 82 -9.19 15.73 0.58
N ALA A 83 -10.23 15.67 -0.25
CA ALA A 83 -11.29 16.67 -0.35
C ALA A 83 -12.09 16.84 0.97
N THR A 84 -12.12 15.82 1.83
CA THR A 84 -12.70 15.93 3.19
C THR A 84 -11.92 16.87 4.11
N ARG A 85 -10.65 17.15 3.77
CA ARG A 85 -9.68 17.92 4.55
C ARG A 85 -9.52 17.43 5.99
N ARG A 86 -9.61 16.12 6.19
CA ARG A 86 -9.33 15.46 7.46
C ARG A 86 -7.88 14.99 7.46
N ASN A 87 -7.26 14.93 8.63
CA ASN A 87 -5.86 14.54 8.73
C ASN A 87 -5.68 13.03 8.55
N VAL A 88 -6.62 12.23 9.06
CA VAL A 88 -6.50 10.78 9.07
C VAL A 88 -7.76 10.15 8.49
N ILE A 89 -7.60 9.32 7.46
CA ILE A 89 -8.67 8.47 6.95
C ILE A 89 -8.46 7.07 7.54
N VAL A 90 -9.44 6.57 8.28
CA VAL A 90 -9.37 5.30 9.01
C VAL A 90 -10.47 4.35 8.59
N GLU A 91 -10.23 3.06 8.75
CA GLU A 91 -11.19 1.99 8.50
C GLU A 91 -11.31 1.08 9.73
N GLY A 92 -12.52 0.55 9.93
CA GLY A 92 -12.85 -0.37 11.00
C GLY A 92 -13.02 0.31 12.35
N LEU A 93 -13.37 1.59 12.37
CA LEU A 93 -13.74 2.35 13.58
C LEU A 93 -15.09 3.01 13.40
N ASN A 94 -15.87 3.02 14.48
CA ASN A 94 -17.04 3.89 14.59
C ASN A 94 -16.62 5.19 15.29
N LEU A 95 -16.29 6.22 14.50
CA LEU A 95 -15.77 7.49 15.01
C LEU A 95 -16.79 8.25 15.86
N SER A 96 -18.09 8.10 15.56
CA SER A 96 -19.15 8.76 16.33
C SER A 96 -19.25 8.25 17.77
N ALA A 97 -18.95 6.96 17.99
CA ALA A 97 -18.95 6.34 19.32
C ALA A 97 -17.74 6.75 20.17
N LEU A 98 -16.70 7.34 19.57
CA LEU A 98 -15.49 7.78 20.25
C LEU A 98 -15.58 9.22 20.79
N ILE A 99 -16.69 9.92 20.54
CA ILE A 99 -16.90 11.26 21.11
C ILE A 99 -16.96 11.17 22.64
N GLY A 100 -16.07 11.90 23.30
CA GLY A 100 -15.90 11.89 24.76
C GLY A 100 -15.10 10.70 25.30
N GLN A 101 -14.59 9.83 24.43
CA GLN A 101 -13.82 8.64 24.82
C GLN A 101 -12.34 8.79 24.46
N GLU A 102 -11.47 8.21 25.29
CA GLU A 102 -10.08 8.01 24.92
C GLU A 102 -9.95 6.80 24.00
N PHE A 103 -9.03 6.87 23.05
CA PHE A 103 -8.69 5.78 22.15
C PHE A 103 -7.23 5.85 21.75
N GLU A 104 -6.70 4.74 21.25
CA GLU A 104 -5.29 4.63 20.85
C GLU A 104 -5.17 4.13 19.42
N ILE A 105 -4.27 4.74 18.65
CA ILE A 105 -3.92 4.32 17.29
C ILE A 105 -2.40 4.29 17.19
N GLN A 106 -1.84 3.13 16.85
CA GLN A 106 -0.38 2.93 16.69
C GLN A 106 0.43 3.47 17.89
N GLY A 107 -0.05 3.27 19.12
CA GLY A 107 0.61 3.73 20.35
C GLY A 107 0.38 5.21 20.71
N VAL A 108 -0.29 5.98 19.84
CA VAL A 108 -0.64 7.38 20.13
C VAL A 108 -2.04 7.44 20.73
N ARG A 109 -2.18 8.09 21.90
CA ARG A 109 -3.46 8.24 22.61
C ARG A 109 -4.17 9.53 22.22
N PHE A 110 -5.48 9.45 22.10
CA PHE A 110 -6.35 10.54 21.69
C PHE A 110 -7.58 10.63 22.59
N LEU A 111 -8.17 11.82 22.69
CA LEU A 111 -9.51 12.03 23.23
C LEU A 111 -10.42 12.55 22.12
N GLY A 112 -11.45 11.78 21.76
CA GLY A 112 -12.48 12.25 20.83
C GLY A 112 -13.27 13.40 21.45
N THR A 113 -13.37 14.54 20.77
CA THR A 113 -13.96 15.75 21.34
C THR A 113 -15.35 16.03 20.81
N GLU A 114 -15.52 16.09 19.50
CA GLU A 114 -16.78 16.44 18.86
C GLU A 114 -16.79 16.03 17.38
N GLU A 115 -17.98 16.03 16.79
CA GLU A 115 -18.17 15.84 15.37
C GLU A 115 -17.50 16.96 14.57
N CYS A 116 -16.83 16.59 13.48
CA CYS A 116 -16.37 17.49 12.45
C CYS A 116 -17.53 17.99 11.57
N LYS A 117 -18.34 18.92 12.07
CA LYS A 117 -19.47 19.50 11.32
C LYS A 117 -19.03 20.00 9.93
N PRO A 118 -19.68 19.56 8.84
CA PRO A 118 -19.35 20.02 7.49
C PRO A 118 -19.74 21.48 7.30
N CYS A 119 -19.21 22.11 6.26
CA CYS A 119 -19.58 23.46 5.83
C CYS A 119 -19.83 23.49 4.33
N TYR A 120 -20.52 24.54 3.85
CA TYR A 120 -20.90 24.70 2.44
C TYR A 120 -19.74 24.59 1.45
N TRP A 121 -18.50 24.83 1.89
CA TRP A 121 -17.32 24.60 1.06
C TRP A 121 -17.16 23.17 0.57
N MET A 122 -17.71 22.19 1.29
CA MET A 122 -17.74 20.79 0.85
C MET A 122 -18.56 20.63 -0.43
N ASN A 123 -19.53 21.51 -0.68
CA ASN A 123 -20.33 21.48 -1.90
C ASN A 123 -19.49 21.77 -3.14
N GLY A 124 -18.50 22.65 -3.01
CA GLY A 124 -17.53 22.94 -4.07
C GLY A 124 -16.38 21.92 -4.12
N ALA A 125 -15.91 21.45 -2.96
CA ALA A 125 -14.75 20.56 -2.88
C ALA A 125 -15.04 19.11 -3.30
N ILE A 126 -16.25 18.61 -3.01
CA ILE A 126 -16.62 17.20 -3.19
C ILE A 126 -17.77 17.09 -4.20
N HIS A 127 -18.96 17.54 -3.82
CA HIS A 127 -20.19 17.42 -4.60
C HIS A 127 -21.24 18.40 -4.08
N SER A 128 -22.14 18.93 -4.90
CA SER A 128 -23.09 20.00 -4.52
C SER A 128 -23.98 19.70 -3.30
N GLU A 129 -24.15 18.43 -2.96
CA GLU A 129 -24.94 17.95 -1.82
C GLU A 129 -24.08 17.39 -0.66
N ALA A 130 -22.75 17.52 -0.75
CA ALA A 130 -21.83 16.92 0.20
C ALA A 130 -21.97 17.49 1.61
N GLU A 131 -22.23 18.79 1.77
CA GLU A 131 -22.46 19.38 3.09
C GLU A 131 -23.63 18.71 3.80
N GLU A 132 -24.77 18.57 3.12
CA GLU A 132 -25.97 17.94 3.68
C GLU A 132 -25.70 16.47 3.98
N TRP A 133 -25.08 15.76 3.03
CA TRP A 133 -24.74 14.35 3.19
C TRP A 133 -23.79 14.13 4.36
N MET A 134 -22.82 15.00 4.59
CA MET A 134 -21.82 14.83 5.65
C MET A 134 -22.34 15.18 7.05
N LYS A 135 -23.57 15.68 7.22
CA LYS A 135 -24.14 15.94 8.56
C LYS A 135 -24.30 14.63 9.32
N GLY A 136 -23.71 14.55 10.52
CA GLY A 136 -23.63 13.34 11.34
C GLY A 136 -22.58 12.34 10.86
N ARG A 137 -21.87 12.64 9.75
CA ARG A 137 -20.88 11.77 9.08
C ARG A 137 -19.58 12.52 8.76
N GLY A 138 -19.39 13.72 9.34
CA GLY A 138 -18.31 14.62 8.99
C GLY A 138 -16.94 14.22 9.53
N GLY A 139 -16.88 13.15 10.34
CA GLY A 139 -15.69 12.66 11.03
C GLY A 139 -15.58 13.14 12.48
N LEU A 140 -14.44 12.89 13.11
CA LEU A 140 -14.17 13.17 14.53
C LEU A 140 -13.04 14.19 14.69
N ARG A 141 -13.24 15.19 15.54
CA ARG A 141 -12.15 16.00 16.10
C ARG A 141 -11.60 15.31 17.33
N ALA A 142 -10.30 15.38 17.54
CA ALA A 142 -9.68 14.86 18.75
C ALA A 142 -8.55 15.75 19.28
N LYS A 143 -8.25 15.57 20.56
CA LYS A 143 -7.02 16.02 21.21
C LYS A 143 -5.99 14.89 21.17
N ILE A 144 -4.73 15.25 21.07
CA ILE A 144 -3.58 14.34 21.16
C ILE A 144 -3.12 14.31 22.62
N LEU A 145 -3.10 13.12 23.23
CA LEU A 145 -2.79 12.91 24.65
C LEU A 145 -1.39 12.38 24.91
N SER A 146 -0.72 11.84 23.89
CA SER A 146 0.68 11.41 23.96
C SER A 146 1.40 11.71 22.65
N ASP A 147 2.71 11.89 22.74
CA ASP A 147 3.56 12.03 21.57
C ASP A 147 3.68 10.69 20.83
N GLY A 148 3.92 10.74 19.52
CA GLY A 148 4.28 9.57 18.76
C GLY A 148 4.11 9.72 17.25
N MET A 149 4.51 8.70 16.52
CA MET A 149 4.39 8.65 15.07
C MET A 149 3.15 7.84 14.67
N MET A 150 2.43 8.32 13.65
CA MET A 150 1.42 7.54 12.96
C MET A 150 1.82 7.39 11.50
N GLU A 151 1.60 6.20 10.94
CA GLU A 151 1.95 5.87 9.56
C GLU A 151 0.77 5.20 8.84
N VAL A 152 0.66 5.43 7.53
CA VAL A 152 -0.33 4.75 6.70
C VAL A 152 -0.05 3.24 6.73
N ASN A 153 -1.09 2.44 6.92
CA ASN A 153 -0.95 0.99 6.88
C ASN A 153 -0.65 0.52 5.44
N CYS A 154 0.34 -0.35 5.30
CA CYS A 154 0.62 -1.00 4.04
C CYS A 154 -0.52 -1.97 3.67
N GLN A 155 -0.98 -1.85 2.42
CA GLN A 155 -1.83 -2.83 1.76
C GLN A 155 -1.02 -3.57 0.71
N TYR A 156 -1.09 -4.89 0.76
CA TYR A 156 -0.30 -5.77 -0.09
C TYR A 156 -1.19 -6.47 -1.09
N ALA A 157 -0.76 -6.46 -2.35
CA ALA A 157 -1.19 -7.44 -3.33
C ALA A 157 -0.01 -8.37 -3.63
N ALA A 158 -0.27 -9.65 -3.84
CA ALA A 158 0.75 -10.64 -4.06
C ALA A 158 0.67 -11.21 -5.47
N VAL A 159 1.83 -11.43 -6.08
CA VAL A 159 1.93 -12.08 -7.38
C VAL A 159 2.89 -13.26 -7.31
N LEU A 160 2.44 -14.37 -7.88
CA LEU A 160 3.30 -15.49 -8.22
C LEU A 160 3.87 -15.25 -9.62
N LEU A 161 5.18 -15.01 -9.70
CA LEU A 161 5.89 -14.82 -10.96
C LEU A 161 6.25 -16.19 -11.53
N THR A 162 5.58 -16.54 -12.61
CA THR A 162 5.91 -17.72 -13.41
C THR A 162 6.61 -17.25 -14.67
N GLY A 163 7.91 -17.54 -14.77
CA GLY A 163 8.71 -17.02 -15.88
C GLY A 163 8.17 -17.40 -17.27
N GLY A 164 8.62 -16.68 -18.29
CA GLY A 164 8.35 -17.03 -19.69
C GLY A 164 8.96 -18.39 -20.06
N GLN A 165 8.28 -19.13 -20.95
CA GLN A 165 8.54 -20.50 -21.39
C GLN A 165 9.93 -21.03 -21.01
N SER A 166 9.96 -22.03 -20.12
CA SER A 166 11.14 -22.86 -19.84
C SER A 166 11.53 -23.67 -21.09
N SER A 167 12.05 -22.98 -22.10
CA SER A 167 12.58 -23.57 -23.34
C SER A 167 13.76 -24.49 -23.09
N ARG A 168 14.41 -24.37 -21.92
CA ARG A 168 15.55 -25.21 -21.50
C ARG A 168 15.16 -26.50 -20.77
N MET A 169 13.97 -26.57 -20.16
CA MET A 169 13.55 -27.73 -19.34
C MET A 169 12.48 -28.60 -20.02
N GLY A 170 11.83 -28.11 -21.09
CA GLY A 170 10.78 -28.86 -21.79
C GLY A 170 9.49 -29.10 -20.99
N GLN A 171 9.44 -28.68 -19.72
CA GLN A 171 8.31 -28.80 -18.81
C GLN A 171 8.12 -27.50 -18.03
N ASP A 172 6.85 -27.15 -17.76
CA ASP A 172 6.48 -26.01 -16.93
C ASP A 172 6.92 -26.22 -15.49
N LYS A 173 7.92 -25.44 -15.03
CA LYS A 173 8.43 -25.50 -13.64
C LYS A 173 7.30 -25.37 -12.63
N ALA A 174 6.28 -24.56 -12.92
CA ALA A 174 5.15 -24.34 -12.03
C ALA A 174 4.43 -25.66 -11.67
N GLN A 175 4.43 -26.63 -12.58
CA GLN A 175 3.77 -27.93 -12.39
C GLN A 175 4.69 -29.01 -11.78
N MET A 176 5.96 -28.72 -11.51
CA MET A 176 6.85 -29.69 -10.88
C MET A 176 6.34 -30.04 -9.49
N LEU A 177 6.37 -31.34 -9.16
CA LEU A 177 5.86 -31.85 -7.89
C LEU A 177 6.94 -31.86 -6.82
N ILE A 178 6.65 -31.26 -5.68
CA ILE A 178 7.39 -31.44 -4.43
C ILE A 178 6.47 -32.14 -3.45
N ARG A 179 6.88 -33.32 -2.98
CA ARG A 179 6.08 -34.15 -2.06
C ARG A 179 4.63 -34.35 -2.54
N GLY A 180 4.47 -34.55 -3.85
CA GLY A 180 3.17 -34.78 -4.50
C GLY A 180 2.34 -33.53 -4.80
N GLN A 181 2.83 -32.32 -4.48
CA GLN A 181 2.10 -31.08 -4.74
C GLN A 181 2.84 -30.19 -5.76
N PRO A 182 2.15 -29.61 -6.76
CA PRO A 182 2.76 -28.67 -7.71
C PRO A 182 3.35 -27.43 -7.04
N LEU A 183 4.49 -26.96 -7.53
CA LEU A 183 5.14 -25.74 -7.06
C LEU A 183 4.21 -24.53 -7.03
N TRP A 184 3.45 -24.29 -8.10
CA TRP A 184 2.50 -23.17 -8.14
C TRP A 184 1.49 -23.22 -7.00
N SER A 185 1.02 -24.43 -6.66
CA SER A 185 0.00 -24.63 -5.63
C SER A 185 0.56 -24.33 -4.25
N ARG A 186 1.81 -24.76 -3.98
CA ARG A 186 2.53 -24.49 -2.73
C ARG A 186 2.75 -22.99 -2.53
N GLN A 187 3.32 -22.33 -3.54
CA GLN A 187 3.60 -20.89 -3.46
C GLN A 187 2.32 -20.07 -3.37
N MET A 188 1.27 -20.45 -4.10
CA MET A 188 -0.01 -19.76 -4.02
C MET A 188 -0.68 -19.92 -2.65
N GLN A 189 -0.58 -21.08 -2.01
CA GLN A 189 -1.08 -21.28 -0.65
C GLN A 189 -0.35 -20.37 0.36
N MET A 190 0.97 -20.28 0.25
CA MET A 190 1.79 -19.37 1.06
C MET A 190 1.41 -17.89 0.84
N LEU A 191 1.25 -17.46 -0.41
CA LEU A 191 0.84 -16.07 -0.71
C LEU A 191 -0.58 -15.75 -0.25
N ARG A 192 -1.45 -16.76 -0.13
CA ARG A 192 -2.82 -16.59 0.38
C ARG A 192 -2.89 -16.55 1.89
N SER A 193 -2.03 -17.29 2.61
CA SER A 193 -2.07 -17.32 4.07
C SER A 193 -1.74 -15.98 4.72
N ILE A 194 -1.11 -15.07 3.98
CA ILE A 194 -0.83 -13.69 4.40
C ILE A 194 -1.99 -12.71 4.11
N GLY A 195 -3.16 -13.20 3.64
CA GLY A 195 -4.40 -12.42 3.55
C GLY A 195 -4.54 -11.50 2.33
N ASN A 196 -3.73 -11.70 1.29
CA ASN A 196 -3.61 -10.75 0.18
C ASN A 196 -4.50 -11.10 -1.02
N THR A 197 -4.83 -10.07 -1.81
CA THR A 197 -5.28 -10.28 -3.20
C THR A 197 -4.13 -10.92 -3.99
N VAL A 198 -4.39 -12.04 -4.67
CA VAL A 198 -3.36 -12.81 -5.38
C VAL A 198 -3.56 -12.85 -6.88
N ALA A 199 -2.46 -12.82 -7.62
CA ALA A 199 -2.41 -13.04 -9.05
C ALA A 199 -1.26 -13.97 -9.46
N VAL A 200 -1.32 -14.43 -10.71
CA VAL A 200 -0.23 -15.14 -11.39
C VAL A 200 0.23 -14.28 -12.55
N SER A 201 1.51 -13.92 -12.56
CA SER A 201 2.13 -13.24 -13.70
C SER A 201 2.82 -14.25 -14.60
N ALA A 202 2.44 -14.22 -15.87
CA ALA A 202 2.90 -15.15 -16.90
C ALA A 202 2.75 -14.54 -18.30
N GLY A 203 3.70 -14.81 -19.19
CA GLY A 203 3.63 -14.34 -20.59
C GLY A 203 2.43 -14.89 -21.38
N ARG A 204 1.90 -16.04 -21.00
CA ARG A 204 0.62 -16.60 -21.50
C ARG A 204 -0.20 -17.06 -20.30
N GLN A 205 -1.53 -16.93 -20.39
CA GLN A 205 -2.43 -17.45 -19.36
C GLN A 205 -2.19 -18.96 -19.15
N PRO A 206 -1.84 -19.38 -17.93
CA PRO A 206 -1.62 -20.79 -17.65
C PRO A 206 -2.94 -21.55 -17.58
N ASP A 207 -2.98 -22.76 -18.14
CA ASP A 207 -4.17 -23.62 -18.10
C ASP A 207 -4.52 -24.06 -16.66
N TRP A 208 -3.54 -24.03 -15.75
CA TRP A 208 -3.69 -24.36 -14.33
C TRP A 208 -4.03 -23.16 -13.44
N LEU A 209 -4.28 -21.97 -14.01
CA LEU A 209 -4.65 -20.78 -13.25
C LEU A 209 -5.84 -21.09 -12.32
N PRO A 210 -5.71 -20.90 -10.99
CA PRO A 210 -6.82 -21.12 -10.07
C PRO A 210 -7.96 -20.13 -10.33
N ASP A 211 -9.23 -20.58 -10.21
CA ASP A 211 -10.42 -19.74 -10.43
C ASP A 211 -10.44 -18.45 -9.59
N ASN A 212 -9.79 -18.48 -8.43
CA ASN A 212 -9.69 -17.37 -7.50
C ASN A 212 -8.34 -16.63 -7.55
N ALA A 213 -7.64 -16.69 -8.68
CA ALA A 213 -6.45 -15.89 -8.97
C ALA A 213 -6.62 -15.18 -10.31
N GLU A 214 -6.17 -13.92 -10.39
CA GLU A 214 -6.13 -13.20 -11.65
C GLU A 214 -4.86 -13.54 -12.44
N TRP A 215 -4.97 -13.53 -13.77
CA TRP A 215 -3.80 -13.58 -14.64
C TRP A 215 -3.31 -12.16 -14.96
N VAL A 216 -2.02 -11.95 -14.79
CA VAL A 216 -1.30 -10.73 -15.17
C VAL A 216 -0.39 -11.05 -16.35
N ALA A 217 -0.76 -10.57 -17.53
CA ALA A 217 0.06 -10.71 -18.73
C ALA A 217 1.31 -9.83 -18.66
N ASP A 218 2.43 -10.33 -19.18
CA ASP A 218 3.67 -9.56 -19.31
C ASP A 218 3.48 -8.32 -20.20
N VAL A 219 4.20 -7.25 -19.89
CA VAL A 219 4.19 -6.04 -20.74
C VAL A 219 4.86 -6.32 -22.08
N GLU A 220 4.14 -6.09 -23.17
CA GLU A 220 4.64 -6.27 -24.53
C GLU A 220 5.89 -5.41 -24.79
N GLY A 221 6.89 -5.97 -25.48
CA GLY A 221 8.15 -5.29 -25.81
C GLY A 221 9.17 -5.23 -24.65
N VAL A 222 8.78 -5.60 -23.43
CA VAL A 222 9.67 -5.73 -22.27
C VAL A 222 10.17 -7.18 -22.18
N LYS A 223 11.45 -7.39 -21.85
CA LYS A 223 12.05 -8.73 -21.78
C LYS A 223 12.28 -9.21 -20.37
N GLY A 224 12.15 -10.52 -20.20
CA GLY A 224 12.52 -11.24 -18.99
C GLY A 224 11.63 -10.91 -17.80
N PRO A 225 12.09 -11.22 -16.57
CA PRO A 225 11.30 -11.02 -15.35
C PRO A 225 10.87 -9.56 -15.10
N LEU A 226 11.54 -8.59 -15.73
CA LEU A 226 11.14 -7.17 -15.69
C LEU A 226 9.74 -6.95 -16.27
N ALA A 227 9.35 -7.71 -17.31
CA ALA A 227 8.04 -7.58 -17.94
C ALA A 227 6.91 -7.96 -16.98
N GLY A 228 7.08 -9.08 -16.26
CA GLY A 228 6.15 -9.54 -15.25
C GLY A 228 6.11 -8.61 -14.03
N LEU A 229 7.27 -8.13 -13.57
CA LEU A 229 7.34 -7.20 -12.45
C LEU A 229 6.61 -5.88 -12.76
N LEU A 230 6.87 -5.26 -13.91
CA LEU A 230 6.22 -4.01 -14.32
C LEU A 230 4.69 -4.18 -14.44
N ALA A 231 4.24 -5.27 -15.08
CA ALA A 231 2.80 -5.56 -15.19
C ALA A 231 2.16 -5.76 -13.82
N SER A 232 2.86 -6.45 -12.92
CA SER A 232 2.36 -6.78 -11.58
C SER A 232 2.26 -5.55 -10.67
N ILE A 233 3.20 -4.60 -10.74
CA ILE A 233 3.09 -3.34 -9.99
C ILE A 233 1.88 -2.54 -10.48
N ALA A 234 1.68 -2.44 -11.79
CA ALA A 234 0.52 -1.77 -12.37
C ALA A 234 -0.80 -2.46 -11.98
N TRP A 235 -0.83 -3.80 -11.90
CA TRP A 235 -1.97 -4.55 -11.41
C TRP A 235 -2.23 -4.29 -9.92
N ALA A 236 -1.21 -4.34 -9.06
CA ALA A 236 -1.35 -4.06 -7.62
C ALA A 236 -1.93 -2.67 -7.37
N LYS A 237 -1.46 -1.66 -8.12
CA LYS A 237 -2.00 -0.30 -8.08
C LYS A 237 -3.49 -0.24 -8.44
N LYS A 238 -3.93 -1.00 -9.45
CA LYS A 238 -5.37 -1.12 -9.81
C LYS A 238 -6.21 -1.80 -8.72
N LYS A 239 -5.58 -2.61 -7.85
CA LYS A 239 -6.21 -3.21 -6.67
C LYS A 239 -6.15 -2.32 -5.43
N SER A 240 -5.77 -1.05 -5.59
CA SER A 240 -5.57 -0.09 -4.50
C SER A 240 -4.53 -0.54 -3.47
N ALA A 241 -3.66 -1.48 -3.82
CA ALA A 241 -2.55 -1.87 -2.95
C ALA A 241 -1.47 -0.79 -2.95
N THR A 242 -0.77 -0.66 -1.82
CA THR A 242 0.40 0.20 -1.67
C THR A 242 1.70 -0.52 -2.02
N HIS A 243 1.69 -1.85 -1.94
CA HIS A 243 2.87 -2.69 -2.12
C HIS A 243 2.52 -3.94 -2.91
N LEU A 244 3.47 -4.39 -3.74
CA LEU A 244 3.45 -5.67 -4.44
C LEU A 244 4.40 -6.63 -3.74
N ILE A 245 3.91 -7.78 -3.29
CA ILE A 245 4.73 -8.93 -2.92
C ILE A 245 4.98 -9.74 -4.19
N ALA A 246 6.24 -9.84 -4.60
CA ALA A 246 6.67 -10.56 -5.79
C ALA A 246 7.46 -11.80 -5.39
N VAL A 247 6.92 -12.98 -5.69
CA VAL A 247 7.57 -14.27 -5.40
C VAL A 247 7.64 -15.12 -6.66
N ALA A 248 8.83 -15.62 -6.99
CA ALA A 248 9.04 -16.55 -8.08
C ALA A 248 8.52 -17.95 -7.74
N VAL A 249 8.01 -18.66 -8.75
CA VAL A 249 7.51 -20.03 -8.57
C VAL A 249 8.62 -21.06 -8.32
N ASP A 250 9.86 -20.76 -8.71
CA ASP A 250 11.00 -21.66 -8.57
C ASP A 250 11.76 -21.51 -7.25
N LEU A 251 11.13 -20.93 -6.22
CA LEU A 251 11.65 -20.82 -4.85
C LEU A 251 10.97 -21.83 -3.91
N PRO A 252 11.30 -23.14 -3.99
CA PRO A 252 10.57 -24.20 -3.28
C PRO A 252 10.69 -24.16 -1.76
N HIS A 253 11.73 -23.50 -1.27
CA HIS A 253 12.07 -23.40 0.14
C HIS A 253 11.57 -22.09 0.76
N MET A 254 10.98 -21.19 -0.04
CA MET A 254 10.33 -20.00 0.49
C MET A 254 9.16 -20.41 1.38
N GLN A 255 9.11 -19.85 2.59
CA GLN A 255 8.07 -20.12 3.57
C GLN A 255 7.40 -18.82 4.01
N VAL A 256 6.22 -18.95 4.64
CA VAL A 256 5.44 -17.82 5.14
C VAL A 256 6.26 -17.00 6.13
N GLU A 257 7.05 -17.66 6.97
CA GLU A 257 7.87 -17.06 8.02
C GLU A 257 8.92 -16.09 7.43
N VAL A 258 9.58 -16.51 6.34
CA VAL A 258 10.55 -15.65 5.64
C VAL A 258 9.85 -14.47 4.99
N LEU A 259 8.69 -14.67 4.36
CA LEU A 259 7.91 -13.56 3.81
C LEU A 259 7.42 -12.58 4.89
N CYS A 260 7.02 -13.09 6.06
CA CYS A 260 6.65 -12.26 7.22
C CYS A 260 7.85 -11.41 7.69
N GLN A 261 9.06 -11.95 7.71
CA GLN A 261 10.26 -11.15 8.01
C GLN A 261 10.45 -10.00 7.02
N ILE A 262 10.17 -10.21 5.73
CA ILE A 262 10.22 -9.15 4.72
C ILE A 262 9.11 -8.11 4.97
N LEU A 263 7.88 -8.57 5.23
CA LEU A 263 6.72 -7.72 5.52
C LEU A 263 6.93 -6.82 6.73
N ASP A 264 7.50 -7.35 7.82
CA ASP A 264 7.73 -6.63 9.08
C ASP A 264 8.71 -5.46 8.94
N ARG A 265 9.47 -5.41 7.84
CA ARG A 265 10.43 -4.36 7.52
C ARG A 265 9.88 -3.32 6.54
N CYS A 266 8.69 -3.55 5.98
CA CYS A 266 8.05 -2.60 5.08
C CYS A 266 7.49 -1.40 5.84
N ALA A 267 7.49 -0.26 5.18
CA ALA A 267 6.82 0.95 5.65
C ALA A 267 6.11 1.64 4.48
N ALA A 268 5.30 2.65 4.76
CA ALA A 268 4.62 3.40 3.70
C ALA A 268 5.63 3.99 2.70
N GLY A 269 5.53 3.57 1.43
CA GLY A 269 6.45 3.96 0.35
C GLY A 269 7.83 3.30 0.36
N LEU A 270 8.06 2.32 1.26
CA LEU A 270 9.32 1.61 1.40
C LEU A 270 9.10 0.10 1.34
N GLY A 271 9.60 -0.50 0.27
CA GLY A 271 9.67 -1.95 0.12
C GLY A 271 10.96 -2.55 0.67
N VAL A 272 11.07 -3.87 0.57
CA VAL A 272 12.16 -4.63 1.15
C VAL A 272 12.59 -5.74 0.19
N VAL A 273 13.90 -5.94 0.08
CA VAL A 273 14.50 -7.01 -0.71
C VAL A 273 15.57 -7.75 0.11
N ALA A 274 15.61 -9.07 -0.01
CA ALA A 274 16.70 -9.83 0.57
C ALA A 274 17.97 -9.69 -0.28
N LYS A 275 19.12 -9.70 0.38
CA LYS A 275 20.44 -9.72 -0.26
C LYS A 275 21.25 -10.88 0.29
N THR A 276 21.44 -11.88 -0.56
CA THR A 276 22.23 -13.08 -0.28
C THR A 276 23.68 -12.86 -0.73
N ASN A 277 24.54 -13.83 -0.47
CA ASN A 277 25.89 -13.87 -1.03
C ASN A 277 25.94 -13.84 -2.58
N HIS A 278 24.81 -14.11 -3.25
CA HIS A 278 24.68 -14.10 -4.71
C HIS A 278 24.13 -12.76 -5.27
N GLY A 279 23.83 -11.80 -4.40
CA GLY A 279 23.28 -10.49 -4.77
C GLY A 279 21.88 -10.29 -4.20
N TYR A 280 21.12 -9.38 -4.81
CA TYR A 280 19.71 -9.20 -4.42
C TYR A 280 18.88 -10.42 -4.83
N GLU A 281 17.72 -10.60 -4.20
CA GLU A 281 16.71 -11.57 -4.59
C GLU A 281 15.45 -10.84 -5.10
N PRO A 282 15.45 -10.30 -6.34
CA PRO A 282 14.41 -9.38 -6.81
C PRO A 282 13.05 -10.03 -7.00
N LEU A 283 13.02 -11.36 -7.09
CA LEU A 283 11.81 -12.15 -7.26
C LEU A 283 11.39 -12.84 -5.96
N ALA A 284 11.89 -12.36 -4.83
CA ALA A 284 11.41 -12.66 -3.48
C ALA A 284 11.46 -11.35 -2.66
N ALA A 285 10.71 -10.36 -3.12
CA ALA A 285 10.81 -8.99 -2.63
C ALA A 285 9.44 -8.31 -2.58
N ILE A 286 9.37 -7.23 -1.80
CA ILE A 286 8.18 -6.39 -1.68
C ILE A 286 8.52 -5.03 -2.26
N TYR A 287 7.77 -4.60 -3.26
CA TYR A 287 7.98 -3.34 -3.99
C TYR A 287 6.87 -2.34 -3.65
N PRO A 288 7.17 -1.08 -3.30
CA PRO A 288 6.15 -0.05 -3.20
C PRO A 288 5.63 0.28 -4.61
N ILE A 289 4.36 0.67 -4.75
CA ILE A 289 3.79 0.99 -6.07
C ILE A 289 4.49 2.18 -6.75
N GLU A 290 5.13 3.06 -5.98
CA GLU A 290 5.95 4.18 -6.44
C GLU A 290 7.13 3.73 -7.31
N ALA A 291 7.61 2.50 -7.12
CA ALA A 291 8.68 1.89 -7.93
C ALA A 291 8.29 1.74 -9.41
N GLU A 292 7.00 1.75 -9.75
CA GLU A 292 6.49 1.63 -11.13
C GLU A 292 7.20 2.58 -12.10
N SER A 293 7.42 3.82 -11.67
CA SER A 293 8.04 4.87 -12.49
C SER A 293 9.46 4.51 -12.92
N ILE A 294 10.28 4.02 -12.00
CA ILE A 294 11.67 3.63 -12.24
C ILE A 294 11.74 2.32 -13.02
N VAL A 295 10.87 1.35 -12.70
CA VAL A 295 10.77 0.08 -13.43
C VAL A 295 10.41 0.34 -14.90
N ARG A 296 9.49 1.27 -15.15
CA ARG A 296 9.09 1.70 -16.50
C ARG A 296 10.25 2.35 -17.26
N VAL A 297 10.97 3.28 -16.63
CA VAL A 297 12.15 3.93 -17.23
C VAL A 297 13.24 2.90 -17.56
N ALA A 298 13.47 1.92 -16.69
CA ALA A 298 14.41 0.83 -16.96
C ALA A 298 13.98 0.00 -18.17
N ALA A 299 12.68 -0.32 -18.28
CA ALA A 299 12.12 -1.06 -19.41
C ALA A 299 12.26 -0.29 -20.75
N GLU A 300 11.93 1.00 -20.75
CA GLU A 300 12.06 1.89 -21.93
C GLU A 300 13.54 2.03 -22.36
N ALA A 301 14.45 2.15 -21.39
CA ALA A 301 15.89 2.18 -21.62
C ALA A 301 16.49 0.79 -21.94
N ARG A 302 15.67 -0.26 -22.04
CA ARG A 302 16.09 -1.64 -22.32
C ARG A 302 17.09 -2.21 -21.31
N ARG A 303 17.01 -1.78 -20.05
CA ARG A 303 17.81 -2.30 -18.93
C ARG A 303 17.06 -3.46 -18.26
N TRP A 304 17.29 -4.67 -18.76
CA TRP A 304 16.51 -5.87 -18.37
C TRP A 304 16.94 -6.56 -17.06
N LYS A 305 18.11 -6.18 -16.50
CA LYS A 305 18.68 -6.86 -15.33
C LYS A 305 18.02 -6.36 -14.05
N LEU A 306 17.34 -7.25 -13.33
CA LEU A 306 16.69 -6.89 -12.06
C LEU A 306 17.68 -6.52 -10.95
N GLN A 307 18.91 -7.06 -10.96
CA GLN A 307 19.95 -6.68 -10.00
C GLN A 307 20.25 -5.18 -10.05
N ASP A 308 20.45 -4.64 -11.25
CA ASP A 308 20.73 -3.22 -11.48
C ASP A 308 19.52 -2.35 -11.10
N LEU A 309 18.31 -2.81 -11.40
CA LEU A 309 17.07 -2.13 -11.02
C LEU A 309 16.90 -2.06 -9.50
N VAL A 310 17.12 -3.17 -8.79
CA VAL A 310 16.98 -3.20 -7.33
C VAL A 310 18.04 -2.32 -6.66
N ALA A 311 19.26 -2.30 -7.18
CA ALA A 311 20.29 -1.37 -6.72
C ALA A 311 19.85 0.09 -6.88
N GLU A 312 19.29 0.46 -8.03
CA GLU A 312 18.77 1.81 -8.29
C GLU A 312 17.59 2.17 -7.35
N LEU A 313 16.66 1.24 -7.12
CA LEU A 313 15.54 1.44 -6.19
C LEU A 313 16.02 1.61 -4.75
N THR A 314 17.06 0.89 -4.34
CA THR A 314 17.68 1.00 -3.02
C THR A 314 18.38 2.35 -2.85
N GLU A 315 19.15 2.79 -3.84
CA GLU A 315 19.80 4.11 -3.84
C GLU A 315 18.78 5.25 -3.76
N LYS A 316 17.61 5.08 -4.40
CA LYS A 316 16.51 6.06 -4.35
C LYS A 316 15.65 5.97 -3.09
N GLY A 317 15.97 5.07 -2.16
CA GLY A 317 15.26 4.92 -0.88
C GLY A 317 13.87 4.31 -1.01
N LEU A 318 13.56 3.63 -2.13
CA LEU A 318 12.30 2.92 -2.32
C LEU A 318 12.37 1.46 -1.87
N LEU A 319 13.57 0.90 -1.79
CA LEU A 319 13.82 -0.40 -1.19
C LEU A 319 14.85 -0.27 -0.07
N THR A 320 14.69 -1.07 0.97
CA THR A 320 15.76 -1.37 1.92
C THR A 320 16.18 -2.83 1.77
N GLU A 321 17.45 -3.10 2.01
CA GLU A 321 18.02 -4.45 1.92
C GLU A 321 18.21 -5.05 3.33
N PHE A 322 18.09 -6.38 3.42
CA PHE A 322 18.52 -7.12 4.61
C PHE A 322 19.20 -8.43 4.20
N THR A 323 20.07 -8.94 5.07
CA THR A 323 20.67 -10.27 4.91
C THR A 323 19.75 -11.29 5.59
N PRO A 324 19.26 -12.31 4.87
CA PRO A 324 18.43 -13.34 5.47
C PRO A 324 19.26 -14.29 6.35
N ASP A 325 18.65 -14.78 7.44
CA ASP A 325 19.30 -15.76 8.32
C ASP A 325 19.42 -17.15 7.64
N ASP A 326 18.48 -17.47 6.75
CA ASP A 326 18.46 -18.69 5.95
C ASP A 326 18.46 -18.36 4.45
N GLU A 327 19.65 -18.37 3.83
CA GLU A 327 19.79 -18.18 2.39
C GLU A 327 19.16 -19.34 1.58
N ALA A 328 18.98 -20.53 2.19
CA ALA A 328 18.42 -21.68 1.48
C ALA A 328 16.95 -21.46 1.08
N ALA A 329 16.23 -20.59 1.80
CA ALA A 329 14.88 -20.16 1.43
C ALA A 329 14.82 -19.48 0.05
N PHE A 330 15.93 -18.90 -0.41
CA PHE A 330 16.05 -18.16 -1.67
C PHE A 330 16.68 -18.98 -2.80
N HIS A 331 17.00 -20.26 -2.56
CA HIS A 331 17.58 -21.11 -3.59
C HIS A 331 16.58 -21.42 -4.71
N ASN A 332 16.92 -21.02 -5.93
CA ASN A 332 16.12 -21.29 -7.13
C ASN A 332 16.26 -22.74 -7.61
N MET A 333 15.15 -23.38 -7.96
CA MET A 333 15.15 -24.66 -8.69
C MET A 333 15.42 -24.44 -10.17
N ASN A 334 16.57 -24.89 -10.64
CA ASN A 334 16.96 -24.75 -12.04
C ASN A 334 16.88 -26.07 -12.82
N SER A 335 16.80 -27.20 -12.12
CA SER A 335 16.78 -28.54 -12.68
C SER A 335 15.88 -29.51 -11.89
N PRO A 336 15.43 -30.63 -12.48
CA PRO A 336 14.65 -31.65 -11.76
C PRO A 336 15.42 -32.33 -10.62
N THR A 337 16.76 -32.27 -10.64
CA THR A 337 17.61 -32.77 -9.56
C THR A 337 17.59 -31.87 -8.33
N ASP A 338 17.12 -30.62 -8.46
CA ASP A 338 16.98 -29.67 -7.36
C ASP A 338 15.67 -29.89 -6.57
N VAL A 339 14.83 -30.85 -6.97
CA VAL A 339 13.57 -31.18 -6.28
C VAL A 339 13.88 -31.68 -4.87
N PRO A 340 13.44 -30.96 -3.82
CA PRO A 340 13.57 -31.43 -2.45
C PRO A 340 12.84 -32.76 -2.26
N ARG A 341 13.51 -33.74 -1.65
CA ARG A 341 12.93 -35.05 -1.35
C ARG A 341 11.83 -34.99 -0.28
#